data_AF-A0A2N1QLC1-F1
#
_entry.id   AF-A0A2N1QLC1-F1
#
_cell.length_a   1.000
_cell.length_b   1.000
_cell.length_c   1.000
_cell.angle_alpha   90.00
_cell.angle_beta   90.00
_cell.angle_gamma   90.00
#
_symmetry.space_group_name_H-M   'P 1'
#
loop_
_entity.id
_entity.type
_entity.pdbx_description
1 polymer ?
#
loop_
_entity_poly.entity_id
_entity_poly.type
_entity_poly.pdbx_seq_one_letter_code
_entity_poly.pdbx_strand_id
1 'polypeptide(L)'
;MYFTTVDRSEREEVGKALGTVAGALRSQLGKLLTIRQIPALSFFFDTSEEYGRSIDVLLDSLKTKDSVIVRDEDDETEDASDTDELPEAY
;
A
#
# COMPACT_ATOMS: atom_id res chain seq x y z
N MET A 1 -6.22 15.61 14.97
CA MET A 1 -7.11 15.24 13.84
C MET A 1 -6.27 15.33 12.58
N TYR A 2 -6.38 14.36 11.68
CA TYR A 2 -5.68 14.36 10.40
C TYR A 2 -6.55 14.99 9.31
N PHE A 3 -5.95 15.69 8.36
CA PHE A 3 -6.66 16.29 7.23
C PHE A 3 -5.87 16.12 5.92
N THR A 4 -6.62 16.07 4.83
CA THR A 4 -6.09 16.02 3.46
C THR A 4 -6.64 17.22 2.69
N THR A 5 -5.83 17.77 1.79
CA THR A 5 -6.22 18.84 0.87
C THR A 5 -6.33 18.29 -0.55
N VAL A 6 -7.18 18.89 -1.38
CA VAL A 6 -7.30 18.52 -2.79
C VAL A 6 -6.05 18.96 -3.55
N ASP A 7 -5.63 20.22 -3.36
CA ASP A 7 -4.32 20.68 -3.82
C ASP A 7 -3.28 20.55 -2.71
N ARG A 8 -2.13 19.94 -3.05
CA ARG A 8 -1.00 19.77 -2.14
C ARG A 8 -0.27 21.09 -1.86
N SER A 9 -0.32 22.04 -2.78
CA SER A 9 0.35 23.33 -2.63
C SER A 9 -0.24 24.15 -1.47
N GLU A 10 -1.54 23.97 -1.20
CA GLU A 10 -2.30 24.71 -0.19
C GLU A 10 -2.20 24.11 1.23
N ARG A 11 -1.52 22.97 1.41
CA ARG A 11 -1.48 22.22 2.68
C ARG A 11 -1.09 23.09 3.87
N GLU A 12 -0.08 23.95 3.70
CA GLU A 12 0.42 24.81 4.78
C GLU A 12 -0.56 25.94 5.11
N GLU A 13 -1.13 26.58 4.10
CA GLU A 13 -2.09 27.67 4.27
C GLU A 13 -3.37 27.16 4.95
N VAL A 14 -3.92 26.04 4.48
CA VAL A 14 -5.08 25.39 5.08
C VAL A 14 -4.77 24.98 6.52
N GLY A 15 -3.59 24.43 6.79
CA GLY A 15 -3.15 24.08 8.14
C GLY A 15 -3.13 25.28 9.09
N LYS A 16 -2.62 26.44 8.64
CA LYS A 16 -2.63 27.68 9.41
C LYS A 16 -4.05 28.17 9.67
N ALA A 17 -4.90 28.19 8.64
CA ALA A 17 -6.30 28.60 8.76
C ALA A 17 -7.07 27.71 9.76
N LEU A 18 -6.90 26.39 9.69
CA LEU A 18 -7.47 25.42 10.63
C LEU A 18 -7.00 25.67 12.06
N GLY A 19 -5.72 26.00 12.24
CA GLY A 19 -5.17 26.41 13.53
C GLY A 19 -5.89 27.63 14.11
N THR A 20 -6.14 28.66 13.31
CA THR A 20 -6.86 29.88 13.73
C THR A 20 -8.31 29.59 14.13
N VAL A 21 -9.01 28.69 13.42
CA VAL A 21 -10.41 28.36 13.70
C VAL A 21 -10.60 27.24 14.74
N ALA A 22 -9.51 26.61 15.20
CA ALA A 22 -9.55 25.49 16.14
C ALA A 22 -10.39 25.77 17.40
N GLY A 23 -10.29 26.97 17.96
CA GLY A 23 -11.08 27.38 19.13
C GLY A 23 -12.57 27.49 18.84
N ALA A 24 -12.94 28.02 17.67
CA ALA A 24 -14.34 28.12 17.24
C ALA A 24 -14.94 26.73 17.02
N LEU A 25 -14.20 25.83 16.35
CA LEU A 25 -14.62 24.43 16.15
C LEU A 25 -14.81 23.71 17.47
N ARG A 26 -13.87 23.87 18.42
CA ARG A 26 -13.97 23.32 19.77
C ARG A 26 -15.25 23.79 20.48
N SER A 27 -15.60 25.08 20.35
CA SER A 27 -16.83 25.64 20.93
C SER A 27 -18.09 25.03 20.32
N GLN A 28 -18.13 24.86 19.00
CA GLN A 28 -19.27 24.21 18.31
C GLN A 28 -19.41 22.74 18.70
N LEU A 29 -18.29 22.00 18.75
CA LEU A 29 -18.27 20.62 19.24
C LEU A 29 -18.77 20.52 20.68
N GLY A 30 -18.48 21.51 21.53
CA GLY A 30 -19.02 21.61 22.90
C GLY A 30 -20.54 21.73 22.98
N LYS A 31 -21.20 22.24 21.93
CA LYS A 31 -22.67 22.32 21.88
C LYS A 31 -23.31 21.02 21.38
N LEU A 32 -22.56 20.23 20.61
CA LEU A 32 -23.04 19.01 19.95
C LEU A 32 -22.74 17.74 20.77
N LEU A 33 -21.58 17.69 21.43
CA LEU A 33 -21.12 16.53 22.17
C LEU A 33 -21.48 16.67 23.65
N THR A 34 -21.92 15.58 24.28
CA THR A 34 -22.27 15.50 25.70
C THR A 34 -21.07 15.17 26.60
N ILE A 35 -19.84 15.41 26.14
CA ILE A 35 -18.64 15.15 26.93
C ILE A 35 -18.31 16.34 27.84
N ARG A 36 -17.85 16.04 29.05
CA ARG A 36 -17.56 17.06 30.08
C ARG A 36 -16.57 18.12 29.63
N GLN A 37 -15.53 17.74 28.90
CA GLN A 37 -14.50 18.65 28.42
C GLN A 37 -14.06 18.26 27.02
N ILE A 38 -14.25 19.18 26.07
CA ILE A 38 -13.70 19.03 24.73
C ILE A 38 -12.17 19.18 24.83
N PRO A 39 -11.35 18.34 24.18
CA PRO A 39 -9.89 18.49 24.15
C PRO A 39 -9.45 19.62 23.21
N ALA A 40 -8.18 20.03 23.30
CA ALA A 40 -7.61 20.99 22.35
C ALA A 40 -7.52 20.34 20.98
N LEU A 41 -7.87 21.09 19.92
CA LEU A 41 -7.81 20.58 18.55
C LEU A 41 -6.47 20.94 17.94
N SER A 42 -5.74 19.92 17.52
CA SER A 42 -4.51 20.04 16.73
C SER A 42 -4.71 19.33 15.40
N PHE A 43 -4.29 19.98 14.32
CA PHE A 43 -4.44 19.50 12.95
C PHE A 43 -3.10 19.06 12.40
N PHE A 44 -3.07 17.87 11.80
CA PHE A 44 -1.88 17.27 11.21
C PHE A 44 -2.18 16.86 9.78
N PHE A 45 -1.23 17.06 8.88
CA PHE A 45 -1.37 16.59 7.51
C PHE A 45 -1.40 15.04 7.49
N ASP A 46 -2.27 14.47 6.67
CA ASP A 46 -2.41 13.03 6.52
C ASP A 46 -1.41 12.47 5.48
N THR A 47 -0.38 11.75 5.95
CA THR A 47 0.65 11.14 5.09
C THR A 47 0.27 9.77 4.53
N SER A 48 -0.94 9.27 4.83
CA SER A 48 -1.36 7.92 4.42
C SER A 48 -1.39 7.71 2.90
N GLU A 49 -1.65 8.77 2.11
CA GLU A 49 -1.62 8.69 0.64
C GLU A 49 -0.21 8.43 0.11
N GLU A 50 0.79 9.13 0.64
CA GLU A 50 2.21 8.95 0.27
C GLU A 50 2.71 7.57 0.70
N TYR A 51 2.30 7.13 1.88
CA TYR A 51 2.58 5.78 2.37
C TYR A 51 1.94 4.70 1.47
N GLY A 52 0.67 4.85 1.11
CA GLY A 52 -0.02 3.94 0.19
C GLY A 52 0.69 3.84 -1.16
N ARG A 53 1.07 4.98 -1.74
CA ARG A 53 1.84 5.02 -3.00
C ARG A 53 3.18 4.27 -2.88
N SER A 54 3.86 4.39 -1.74
CA SER A 54 5.09 3.63 -1.51
C SER A 54 4.86 2.12 -1.48
N ILE A 55 3.77 1.67 -0.87
CA ILE A 55 3.38 0.25 -0.85
C ILE A 55 3.10 -0.23 -2.27
N ASP A 56 2.34 0.54 -3.05
CA ASP A 56 2.01 0.18 -4.44
C ASP A 56 3.27 0.00 -5.29
N VAL A 57 4.23 0.94 -5.18
CA VAL A 57 5.53 0.83 -5.86
C VAL A 57 6.29 -0.43 -5.44
N LEU A 58 6.28 -0.77 -4.14
CA LEU A 58 6.91 -2.01 -3.66
C LEU A 58 6.21 -3.23 -4.25
N LEU A 59 4.88 -3.28 -4.24
CA LEU A 59 4.10 -4.42 -4.76
C LEU A 59 4.33 -4.63 -6.26
N ASP A 60 4.37 -3.56 -7.04
CA ASP A 60 4.64 -3.64 -8.48
C ASP A 60 6.08 -4.09 -8.78
N SER A 61 7.04 -3.69 -7.94
CA SER A 61 8.42 -4.17 -8.04
C SER A 61 8.55 -5.68 -7.79
N LEU A 62 7.71 -6.25 -6.92
CA LEU A 62 7.71 -7.68 -6.62
C LEU A 62 7.06 -8.49 -7.74
N LYS A 63 5.91 -8.04 -8.27
CA LYS A 63 5.27 -8.69 -9.44
C LYS A 63 6.21 -8.81 -10.63
N THR A 64 7.02 -7.77 -10.86
CA THR A 64 8.02 -7.78 -11.94
C THR A 64 9.08 -8.86 -11.72
N LYS A 65 9.53 -9.06 -10.47
CA LYS A 65 10.55 -10.08 -10.14
C LYS A 65 10.01 -11.51 -10.23
N ASP A 66 8.78 -11.76 -9.76
CA ASP A 66 8.18 -13.11 -9.83
C ASP A 66 7.87 -13.53 -11.28
N SER A 67 7.55 -12.57 -12.17
CA SER A 67 7.30 -12.89 -13.59
C SER A 67 8.53 -13.40 -14.36
N VAL A 68 9.74 -13.26 -13.79
CA VAL A 68 11.00 -13.73 -14.41
C VAL A 68 11.30 -15.19 -14.05
N ILE A 69 10.66 -15.77 -13.02
CA ILE A 69 11.03 -17.09 -12.48
C ILE A 69 10.25 -18.24 -13.15
N VAL A 70 9.25 -17.99 -14.02
CA VAL A 70 8.41 -19.03 -14.65
C VAL A 70 8.74 -19.26 -16.14
N ARG A 71 10.02 -19.35 -16.48
CA ARG A 71 10.49 -19.80 -17.80
C ARG A 71 11.82 -20.52 -17.61
N ASP A 72 11.76 -21.79 -17.24
CA ASP A 72 12.83 -22.81 -17.42
C ASP A 72 12.39 -24.10 -16.70
N GLU A 73 11.26 -24.72 -17.08
CA GLU A 73 10.98 -26.13 -16.74
C GLU A 73 10.14 -26.78 -17.84
N ASP A 74 10.77 -26.95 -18.99
CA ASP A 74 10.35 -27.86 -20.06
C ASP A 74 11.58 -28.21 -20.90
N ASP A 75 12.54 -28.90 -20.28
CA ASP A 75 13.57 -29.66 -21.00
C ASP A 75 13.24 -31.15 -20.95
N GLU A 76 13.25 -31.74 -22.13
CA GLU A 76 12.65 -33.00 -22.53
C GLU A 76 13.39 -34.20 -21.91
N THR A 77 12.69 -35.05 -21.17
CA THR A 77 13.18 -36.42 -20.98
C THR A 77 12.82 -37.22 -22.23
N GLU A 78 13.70 -37.16 -23.23
CA GLU A 78 13.68 -38.10 -24.36
C GLU A 78 13.80 -39.54 -23.83
N ASP A 79 12.78 -40.31 -24.16
CA ASP A 79 12.67 -41.75 -24.00
C ASP A 79 13.73 -42.43 -24.89
N ALA A 80 14.74 -43.02 -24.26
CA ALA A 80 15.70 -43.90 -24.93
C ALA A 80 15.64 -45.28 -24.29
N SER A 81 14.52 -45.98 -24.45
CA SER A 81 14.47 -47.43 -24.34
C SER A 81 15.14 -48.07 -25.56
N ASP A 82 16.46 -48.27 -25.51
CA ASP A 82 17.11 -49.24 -26.38
C ASP A 82 18.21 -49.96 -25.59
N THR A 83 17.93 -51.19 -25.18
CA THR A 83 18.94 -52.11 -24.67
C THR A 83 18.69 -53.47 -25.30
N ASP A 84 19.41 -53.67 -26.40
CA ASP A 84 19.97 -54.89 -26.98
C ASP A 84 19.21 -56.22 -26.79
N GLU A 85 18.71 -56.73 -27.91
CA GLU A 85 18.44 -58.16 -28.13
C GLU A 85 19.71 -59.02 -27.96
N LEU A 86 19.52 -60.29 -27.58
CA LEU A 86 20.09 -61.52 -28.19
C LEU A 86 20.05 -62.71 -27.18
N PRO A 87 20.06 -63.99 -27.61
CA PRO A 87 19.13 -64.69 -28.49
C PRO A 87 18.54 -65.96 -27.81
N GLU A 88 17.60 -66.64 -28.49
CA GLU A 88 16.99 -67.91 -28.09
C GLU A 88 17.99 -69.05 -27.81
N ALA A 89 17.72 -69.88 -26.79
CA ALA A 89 18.09 -71.29 -26.78
C ALA A 89 17.24 -72.12 -25.80
N TYR A 90 16.37 -72.96 -26.40
CA TYR A 90 15.79 -74.24 -25.97
C TYR A 90 15.21 -74.43 -24.56
#